data_AF-A0A7V2RTM1-F1
#
_entry.id   AF-A0A7V2RTM1-F1
#
_cell.length_a   1.000
_cell.length_b   1.000
_cell.length_c   1.000
_cell.angle_alpha   90.00
_cell.angle_beta   90.00
_cell.angle_gamma   90.00
#
_symmetry.space_group_name_H-M   'P 1'
#
loop_
_entity.id
_entity.type
_entity.pdbx_description
1 polymer ?
#
loop_
_entity_poly.entity_id
_entity_poly.type
_entity_poly.pdbx_seq_one_letter_code
_entity_poly.pdbx_strand_id
1 'polypeptide(L)'
;ALCEVIERDATARWRRATVEERRRWRLDPATVEDRHCRWALERFRAAGIEVAIWATPGPLAVPSFFCLLRDRRDPAGHFASGAGCHLSAPVALLRALLEAAQVRVTYISGARDDLLREEFGEAAQARKARELAPLFAEPPVLAFGDLPHHEHPDFAADLERLLAELTGAGFDRVAMVDLTRGEGEIAVVRAVVPGLLLDDHDGRRAG
;
A
#
# COMPACT_ATOMS: atom_id res chain seq x y z
N ALA A 1 -1.27 3.61 13.46
CA ALA A 1 -0.62 2.34 13.83
C ALA A 1 -1.45 1.12 13.44
N LEU A 2 -2.75 1.00 13.82
CA LEU A 2 -3.54 -0.18 13.44
C LEU A 2 -3.70 -0.35 11.92
N CYS A 3 -4.08 0.71 11.20
CA CYS A 3 -4.15 0.63 9.73
C CYS A 3 -2.82 0.19 9.11
N GLU A 4 -1.67 0.57 9.68
CA GLU A 4 -0.36 0.18 9.16
C GLU A 4 -0.10 -1.33 9.32
N VAL A 5 -0.38 -1.92 10.49
CA VAL A 5 -0.20 -3.37 10.66
C VAL A 5 -1.17 -4.18 9.80
N ILE A 6 -2.38 -3.66 9.58
CA ILE A 6 -3.38 -4.24 8.66
C ILE A 6 -2.91 -4.15 7.21
N GLU A 7 -2.38 -3.00 6.80
CA GLU A 7 -1.80 -2.77 5.48
C GLU A 7 -0.66 -3.74 5.17
N ARG A 8 0.23 -3.96 6.14
CA ARG A 8 1.35 -4.90 6.01
C ARG A 8 0.89 -6.34 5.85
N ASP A 9 -0.14 -6.77 6.60
CA ASP A 9 -0.74 -8.10 6.42
C ASP A 9 -1.37 -8.24 5.03
N ALA A 10 -2.20 -7.28 4.63
CA ALA A 10 -2.85 -7.23 3.32
C ALA A 10 -1.83 -7.27 2.17
N THR A 11 -0.77 -6.47 2.27
CA THR A 11 0.31 -6.42 1.28
C THR A 11 1.11 -7.72 1.25
N ALA A 12 1.43 -8.31 2.41
CA ALA A 12 2.11 -9.60 2.50
C ALA A 12 1.29 -10.71 1.83
N ARG A 13 -0.04 -10.73 2.04
CA ARG A 13 -0.95 -11.69 1.37
C ARG A 13 -0.99 -11.48 -0.13
N TRP A 14 -1.17 -10.24 -0.58
CA TRP A 14 -1.15 -9.91 -2.00
C TRP A 14 0.16 -10.33 -2.68
N ARG A 15 1.31 -10.15 -2.02
CA ARG A 15 2.62 -10.58 -2.52
C ARG A 15 2.83 -12.09 -2.54
N ARG A 16 2.09 -12.85 -1.73
CA ARG A 16 2.10 -14.32 -1.73
C ARG A 16 1.05 -14.91 -2.68
N ALA A 17 0.03 -14.14 -3.04
CA ALA A 17 -1.03 -14.56 -3.96
C ALA A 17 -0.48 -14.84 -5.37
N THR A 18 -1.14 -15.74 -6.10
CA THR A 18 -0.81 -16.05 -7.49
C THR A 18 -1.09 -14.84 -8.40
N VAL A 19 -0.57 -14.89 -9.63
CA VAL A 19 -0.83 -13.84 -10.62
C VAL A 19 -2.32 -13.75 -10.93
N GLU A 20 -2.99 -14.90 -11.05
CA GLU A 20 -4.43 -15.00 -11.30
C GLU A 20 -5.27 -14.40 -10.17
N GLU A 21 -4.87 -14.61 -8.92
CA GLU A 21 -5.53 -14.03 -7.75
C GLU A 21 -5.36 -12.50 -7.72
N ARG A 22 -4.15 -12.00 -7.99
CA ARG A 22 -3.90 -10.54 -8.04
C ARG A 22 -4.69 -9.87 -9.15
N ARG A 23 -4.79 -10.49 -10.33
CA ARG A 23 -5.54 -9.95 -11.48
C ARG A 23 -6.99 -9.63 -11.14
N ARG A 24 -7.64 -10.45 -10.30
CA ARG A 24 -9.04 -10.24 -9.87
C ARG A 24 -9.25 -8.94 -9.10
N TRP A 25 -8.18 -8.41 -8.51
CA TRP A 25 -8.21 -7.20 -7.71
C TRP A 25 -7.61 -6.00 -8.42
N ARG A 26 -7.37 -6.10 -9.73
CA ARG A 26 -6.85 -4.99 -10.53
C ARG A 26 -7.93 -3.91 -10.69
N LEU A 27 -7.68 -2.77 -10.08
CA LEU A 27 -8.57 -1.61 -10.10
C LEU A 27 -8.42 -0.82 -11.39
N ASP A 28 -9.54 -0.38 -11.97
CA ASP A 28 -9.56 0.60 -13.06
C ASP A 28 -9.41 2.03 -12.50
N PRO A 29 -8.29 2.73 -12.74
CA PRO A 29 -8.11 4.11 -12.29
C PRO A 29 -9.15 5.08 -12.86
N ALA A 30 -9.78 4.76 -14.01
CA ALA A 30 -10.80 5.61 -14.62
C ALA A 30 -12.12 5.63 -13.84
N THR A 31 -12.36 4.62 -12.99
CA THR A 31 -13.57 4.51 -12.15
C THR A 31 -13.45 5.26 -10.82
N VAL A 32 -12.29 5.86 -10.54
CA VAL A 32 -12.04 6.60 -9.30
C VAL A 32 -12.66 7.99 -9.39
N GLU A 33 -13.67 8.26 -8.56
CA GLU A 33 -14.40 9.54 -8.57
C GLU A 33 -13.92 10.52 -7.49
N ASP A 34 -13.22 10.06 -6.45
CA ASP A 34 -12.69 10.94 -5.40
C ASP A 34 -11.74 12.00 -5.97
N ARG A 35 -11.98 13.26 -5.57
CA ARG A 35 -11.28 14.43 -6.10
C ARG A 35 -9.76 14.41 -5.86
N HIS A 36 -9.31 13.88 -4.72
CA HIS A 36 -7.89 13.90 -4.34
C HIS A 36 -7.14 12.76 -5.03
N CYS A 37 -7.76 11.57 -5.10
CA CYS A 37 -7.22 10.47 -5.88
C CYS A 37 -7.12 10.84 -7.37
N ARG A 38 -8.18 11.43 -7.94
CA ARG A 38 -8.17 11.91 -9.34
C ARG A 38 -7.06 12.93 -9.58
N TRP A 39 -6.91 13.90 -8.69
CA TRP A 39 -5.83 14.88 -8.76
C TRP A 39 -4.45 14.19 -8.82
N ALA A 40 -4.19 13.20 -7.95
CA ALA A 40 -2.91 12.48 -7.96
C ALA A 40 -2.70 11.69 -9.26
N LEU A 41 -3.72 10.97 -9.72
CA LEU A 41 -3.68 10.19 -10.98
C LEU A 41 -3.44 11.09 -12.21
N GLU A 42 -4.10 12.25 -12.26
CA GLU A 42 -3.90 13.24 -13.32
C GLU A 42 -2.48 13.80 -13.34
N ARG A 43 -1.89 14.05 -12.15
CA ARG A 43 -0.49 14.49 -12.04
C ARG A 43 0.48 13.42 -12.55
N PHE A 44 0.27 12.15 -12.19
CA PHE A 44 1.09 11.06 -12.72
C PHE A 44 0.98 10.97 -14.23
N ARG A 45 -0.25 10.98 -14.76
CA ARG A 45 -0.52 10.93 -16.20
C ARG A 45 0.16 12.09 -16.95
N ALA A 46 0.03 13.32 -16.45
CA ALA A 46 0.67 14.50 -17.04
C ALA A 46 2.21 14.42 -17.02
N ALA A 47 2.77 13.73 -16.03
CA ALA A 47 4.21 13.50 -15.91
C ALA A 47 4.70 12.28 -16.73
N GLY A 48 3.85 11.59 -17.48
CA GLY A 48 4.20 10.37 -18.22
C GLY A 48 4.40 9.14 -17.32
N ILE A 49 3.91 9.21 -16.08
CA ILE A 49 3.95 8.11 -15.12
C ILE A 49 2.66 7.29 -15.25
N GLU A 50 2.84 6.00 -15.48
CA GLU A 50 1.75 5.04 -15.51
C GLU A 50 1.54 4.44 -14.12
N VAL A 51 0.28 4.24 -13.76
CA VAL A 51 -0.14 3.76 -12.45
C VAL A 51 -0.86 2.44 -12.61
N ALA A 52 -0.43 1.46 -11.83
CA ALA A 52 -1.06 0.18 -11.69
C ALA A 52 -1.57 0.03 -10.25
N ILE A 53 -2.84 -0.28 -10.07
CA ILE A 53 -3.51 -0.25 -8.76
C ILE A 53 -4.20 -1.59 -8.51
N TRP A 54 -3.96 -2.18 -7.35
CA TRP A 54 -4.69 -3.33 -6.87
C TRP A 54 -5.36 -3.03 -5.54
N ALA A 55 -6.59 -3.46 -5.37
CA ALA A 55 -7.11 -3.70 -4.03
C ALA A 55 -6.35 -4.90 -3.43
N THR A 56 -6.06 -4.85 -2.13
CA THR A 56 -5.37 -5.92 -1.41
C THR A 56 -6.27 -6.44 -0.28
N PRO A 57 -7.40 -7.11 -0.62
CA PRO A 57 -8.29 -7.59 0.41
C PRO A 57 -7.59 -8.65 1.26
N GLY A 58 -7.68 -8.47 2.58
CA GLY A 58 -7.22 -9.41 3.57
C GLY A 58 -8.39 -10.11 4.25
N PRO A 59 -8.15 -10.80 5.39
CA PRO A 59 -9.21 -11.36 6.23
C PRO A 59 -10.08 -10.28 6.89
N LEU A 60 -9.67 -9.01 6.82
CA LEU A 60 -10.33 -7.86 7.40
C LEU A 60 -11.07 -7.10 6.30
N ALA A 61 -12.31 -6.68 6.55
CA ALA A 61 -13.08 -5.87 5.59
C ALA A 61 -12.67 -4.39 5.65
N VAL A 62 -11.36 -4.12 5.64
CA VAL A 62 -10.79 -2.77 5.66
C VAL A 62 -10.14 -2.49 4.30
N PRO A 63 -10.52 -1.40 3.61
CA PRO A 63 -9.93 -1.04 2.34
C PRO A 63 -8.41 -0.91 2.43
N SER A 64 -7.73 -1.63 1.55
CA SER A 64 -6.29 -1.63 1.42
C SER A 64 -5.91 -1.70 -0.05
N PHE A 65 -4.87 -0.97 -0.44
CA PHE A 65 -4.43 -0.85 -1.82
C PHE A 65 -2.92 -1.00 -1.94
N PHE A 66 -2.48 -1.52 -3.08
CA PHE A 66 -1.09 -1.53 -3.51
C PHE A 66 -0.99 -0.85 -4.88
N CYS A 67 -0.08 0.12 -4.99
CA CYS A 67 0.16 0.88 -6.19
C CYS A 67 1.58 0.64 -6.71
N LEU A 68 1.72 0.51 -8.04
CA LEU A 68 3.00 0.56 -8.74
C LEU A 68 3.02 1.72 -9.74
N LEU A 69 4.14 2.43 -9.77
CA LEU A 69 4.42 3.51 -10.69
C LEU A 69 5.56 3.11 -11.62
N ARG A 70 5.42 3.38 -12.92
CA ARG A 70 6.51 3.29 -13.90
C ARG A 70 6.56 4.53 -14.78
N ASP A 71 7.76 4.96 -15.15
CA ASP A 71 7.93 6.03 -16.13
C ASP A 71 7.83 5.45 -17.54
N ARG A 72 6.85 5.88 -18.35
CA ARG A 72 6.68 5.37 -19.71
C ARG A 72 7.80 5.79 -20.65
N ARG A 73 8.55 6.83 -20.29
CA ARG A 73 9.68 7.36 -21.06
C ARG A 73 10.97 6.60 -20.78
N ASP A 74 11.02 5.89 -19.65
CA ASP A 74 12.11 5.02 -19.26
C ASP A 74 11.57 3.70 -18.69
N PRO A 75 11.09 2.77 -19.55
CA PRO A 75 10.49 1.51 -19.11
C PRO A 75 11.47 0.55 -18.41
N ALA A 76 12.78 0.75 -18.58
CA ALA A 76 13.82 0.01 -17.87
C ALA A 76 14.20 0.67 -16.53
N GLY A 77 13.69 1.88 -16.28
CA GLY A 77 13.95 2.68 -15.10
C GLY A 77 13.24 2.16 -13.84
N HIS A 78 13.34 2.96 -12.78
CA HIS A 78 12.90 2.57 -11.47
C HIS A 78 11.37 2.48 -11.34
N PHE A 79 10.92 1.35 -10.83
CA PHE A 79 9.54 1.14 -10.37
C PHE A 79 9.44 1.53 -8.90
N ALA A 80 8.50 2.43 -8.62
CA ALA A 80 8.16 2.81 -7.25
C ALA A 80 6.85 2.14 -6.85
N SER A 81 6.75 1.74 -5.58
CA SER A 81 5.57 1.11 -5.02
C SER A 81 5.13 1.80 -3.74
N GLY A 82 3.85 1.76 -3.45
CA GLY A 82 3.30 2.23 -2.18
C GLY A 82 2.07 1.42 -1.80
N ALA A 83 1.83 1.31 -0.50
CA ALA A 83 0.64 0.67 0.04
C ALA A 83 -0.17 1.67 0.89
N GLY A 84 -1.43 1.34 1.15
CA GLY A 84 -2.29 2.22 1.93
C GLY A 84 -3.53 1.52 2.42
N CYS A 85 -3.78 1.61 3.72
CA CYS A 85 -4.96 1.06 4.39
C CYS A 85 -5.70 2.13 5.20
N HIS A 86 -7.03 2.12 5.11
CA HIS A 86 -7.92 3.00 5.86
C HIS A 86 -9.37 2.53 5.74
N LEU A 87 -10.24 2.82 6.73
CA LEU A 87 -11.67 2.52 6.65
C LEU A 87 -12.38 3.24 5.47
N SER A 88 -11.92 4.44 5.17
CA SER A 88 -12.29 5.17 3.95
C SER A 88 -11.42 4.75 2.77
N ALA A 89 -12.00 4.04 1.79
CA ALA A 89 -11.32 3.62 0.57
C ALA A 89 -10.61 4.75 -0.21
N PRO A 90 -11.18 5.96 -0.38
CA PRO A 90 -10.45 7.09 -0.96
C PRO A 90 -9.17 7.45 -0.20
N VAL A 91 -9.23 7.48 1.13
CA VAL A 91 -8.05 7.76 1.97
C VAL A 91 -7.00 6.68 1.81
N ALA A 92 -7.41 5.40 1.82
CA ALA A 92 -6.52 4.27 1.64
C ALA A 92 -5.81 4.32 0.27
N LEU A 93 -6.56 4.56 -0.81
CA LEU A 93 -6.00 4.68 -2.16
C LEU A 93 -5.06 5.88 -2.28
N LEU A 94 -5.46 7.04 -1.77
CA LEU A 94 -4.62 8.24 -1.81
C LEU A 94 -3.29 8.02 -1.09
N ARG A 95 -3.29 7.35 0.07
CA ARG A 95 -2.07 6.97 0.79
C ARG A 95 -1.15 6.10 -0.07
N ALA A 96 -1.67 5.04 -0.69
CA ALA A 96 -0.89 4.16 -1.56
C ALA A 96 -0.25 4.91 -2.75
N LEU A 97 -1.01 5.82 -3.37
CA LEU A 97 -0.52 6.66 -4.47
C LEU A 97 0.59 7.61 -4.02
N LEU A 98 0.41 8.29 -2.88
CA LEU A 98 1.37 9.27 -2.36
C LEU A 98 2.64 8.60 -1.82
N GLU A 99 2.52 7.43 -1.18
CA GLU A 99 3.68 6.65 -0.75
C GLU A 99 4.51 6.20 -1.95
N ALA A 100 3.86 5.71 -3.02
CA ALA A 100 4.57 5.35 -4.24
C ALA A 100 5.29 6.56 -4.88
N ALA A 101 4.67 7.74 -4.84
CA ALA A 101 5.32 8.96 -5.28
C ALA A 101 6.52 9.33 -4.41
N GLN A 102 6.39 9.21 -3.09
CA GLN A 102 7.47 9.48 -2.14
C GLN A 102 8.67 8.55 -2.39
N VAL A 103 8.43 7.25 -2.60
CA VAL A 103 9.48 6.27 -2.95
C VAL A 103 10.20 6.66 -4.25
N ARG A 104 9.47 7.17 -5.25
CA ARG A 104 10.07 7.65 -6.50
C ARG A 104 10.93 8.89 -6.29
N VAL A 105 10.50 9.82 -5.45
CA VAL A 105 11.25 11.05 -5.15
C VAL A 105 12.56 10.71 -4.46
N THR A 106 12.53 9.83 -3.45
CA THR A 106 13.75 9.43 -2.71
C THR A 106 14.73 8.68 -3.60
N TYR A 107 14.24 7.89 -4.56
CA TYR A 107 15.08 7.27 -5.60
C TYR A 107 15.79 8.33 -6.46
N ILE A 108 15.06 9.30 -6.99
CA ILE A 108 15.62 10.33 -7.90
C ILE A 108 16.62 11.23 -7.18
N SER A 109 16.32 11.63 -5.93
CA SER A 109 17.20 12.50 -5.17
C SER A 109 18.44 11.79 -4.61
N GLY A 110 18.54 10.46 -4.79
CA GLY A 110 19.63 9.64 -4.24
C GLY A 110 19.71 9.66 -2.72
N ALA A 111 18.62 10.03 -2.02
CA ALA A 111 18.63 10.35 -0.59
C ALA A 111 18.30 9.15 0.31
N ARG A 112 18.57 7.92 -0.15
CA ARG A 112 18.36 6.71 0.65
C ARG A 112 19.70 6.23 1.22
N ASP A 113 19.84 6.33 2.53
CA ASP A 113 20.99 5.83 3.30
C ASP A 113 20.96 4.30 3.51
N ASP A 114 19.87 3.63 3.16
CA ASP A 114 19.55 2.25 3.50
C ASP A 114 19.61 1.26 2.32
N LEU A 115 20.13 1.69 1.16
CA LEU A 115 20.21 0.86 -0.05
C LEU A 115 21.64 0.45 -0.39
N LEU A 116 21.86 -0.85 -0.46
CA LEU A 116 23.11 -1.42 -0.94
C LEU A 116 23.24 -1.20 -2.45
N ARG A 117 24.45 -0.86 -2.91
CA ARG A 117 24.78 -0.60 -4.31
C ARG A 117 24.41 -1.77 -5.25
N GLU A 118 24.31 -2.98 -4.70
CA GLU A 118 23.92 -4.23 -5.39
C GLU A 118 22.43 -4.27 -5.78
N GLU A 119 21.55 -3.59 -5.04
CA GLU A 119 20.12 -3.49 -5.36
C GLU A 119 19.83 -2.44 -6.44
N PHE A 120 20.83 -1.58 -6.73
CA PHE A 120 20.75 -0.45 -7.65
C PHE A 120 21.56 -0.63 -8.93
N GLY A 121 22.28 -1.74 -9.08
CA GLY A 121 22.97 -2.06 -10.32
C GLY A 121 21.99 -2.17 -11.48
N GLU A 122 22.41 -1.78 -12.68
CA GLU A 122 21.61 -1.85 -13.90
C GLU A 122 20.99 -3.25 -14.11
N ALA A 123 21.72 -4.30 -13.76
CA ALA A 123 21.23 -5.68 -13.83
C ALA A 123 20.06 -5.98 -12.87
N ALA A 124 20.09 -5.45 -11.65
CA ALA A 124 19.01 -5.61 -10.67
C ALA A 124 17.76 -4.83 -11.10
N GLN A 125 17.96 -3.63 -11.64
CA GLN A 125 16.87 -2.81 -12.20
C GLN A 125 16.24 -3.49 -13.42
N ALA A 126 17.06 -3.99 -14.36
CA ALA A 126 16.58 -4.72 -15.52
C ALA A 126 15.85 -6.02 -15.15
N ARG A 127 16.27 -6.73 -14.10
CA ARG A 127 15.52 -7.87 -13.56
C ARG A 127 14.16 -7.44 -13.02
N LYS A 128 14.14 -6.43 -12.13
CA LYS A 128 12.90 -5.92 -11.54
C LYS A 128 11.93 -5.38 -12.60
N ALA A 129 12.43 -4.69 -13.61
CA ALA A 129 11.65 -4.22 -14.75
C ALA A 129 11.01 -5.37 -15.53
N ARG A 130 11.76 -6.45 -15.80
CA ARG A 130 11.22 -7.66 -16.46
C ARG A 130 10.13 -8.36 -15.63
N GLU A 131 10.28 -8.38 -14.30
CA GLU A 131 9.31 -8.99 -13.39
C GLU A 131 8.04 -8.15 -13.23
N LEU A 132 8.16 -6.82 -13.16
CA LEU A 132 7.03 -5.93 -12.88
C LEU A 132 6.33 -5.37 -14.13
N ALA A 133 7.01 -5.24 -15.27
CA ALA A 133 6.40 -4.71 -16.48
C ALA A 133 5.14 -5.48 -16.96
N PRO A 134 5.07 -6.82 -16.86
CA PRO A 134 3.87 -7.57 -17.23
C PRO A 134 2.64 -7.17 -16.41
N LEU A 135 2.83 -6.75 -15.15
CA LEU A 135 1.73 -6.35 -14.28
C LEU A 135 0.96 -5.13 -14.82
N PHE A 136 1.58 -4.29 -15.65
CA PHE A 136 0.89 -3.14 -16.26
C PHE A 136 0.10 -3.49 -17.51
N ALA A 137 0.35 -4.64 -18.13
CA ALA A 137 -0.38 -5.09 -19.32
C ALA A 137 -1.70 -5.79 -18.97
N GLU A 138 -1.93 -6.10 -17.70
CA GLU A 138 -3.15 -6.77 -17.23
C GLU A 138 -4.33 -5.79 -17.25
N PRO A 139 -5.45 -6.13 -17.92
CA PRO A 139 -6.62 -5.26 -17.95
C PRO A 139 -7.21 -5.12 -16.53
N PRO A 140 -7.69 -3.93 -16.15
CA PRO A 140 -8.43 -3.78 -14.92
C PRO A 140 -9.78 -4.49 -15.01
N VAL A 141 -10.24 -5.02 -13.89
CA VAL A 141 -11.49 -5.79 -13.80
C VAL A 141 -12.41 -5.32 -12.67
N LEU A 142 -11.90 -4.43 -11.79
CA LEU A 142 -12.61 -3.96 -10.62
C LEU A 142 -12.86 -2.45 -10.72
N ALA A 143 -14.10 -2.02 -10.50
CA ALA A 143 -14.43 -0.61 -10.36
C ALA A 143 -14.25 -0.15 -8.91
N PHE A 144 -13.86 1.10 -8.73
CA PHE A 144 -13.62 1.68 -7.40
C PHE A 144 -14.88 1.72 -6.53
N GLY A 145 -16.05 1.96 -7.15
CA GLY A 145 -17.33 1.96 -6.45
C GLY A 145 -17.79 0.59 -5.93
N ASP A 146 -17.17 -0.51 -6.38
CA ASP A 146 -17.51 -1.86 -5.92
C ASP A 146 -16.79 -2.23 -4.61
N LEU A 147 -15.86 -1.39 -4.15
CA LEU A 147 -15.09 -1.63 -2.93
C LEU A 147 -15.82 -1.10 -1.69
N PRO A 148 -15.66 -1.77 -0.53
CA PRO A 148 -16.25 -1.29 0.71
C PRO A 148 -15.74 0.12 1.04
N HIS A 149 -16.65 0.96 1.49
CA HIS A 149 -16.35 2.32 1.93
C HIS A 149 -17.09 2.58 3.22
N HIS A 150 -16.33 2.91 4.27
CA HIS A 150 -16.88 3.23 5.58
C HIS A 150 -16.47 4.65 5.97
N GLU A 151 -17.47 5.48 6.22
CA GLU A 151 -17.31 6.78 6.87
C GLU A 151 -17.92 6.69 8.27
N HIS A 152 -17.18 7.17 9.25
CA HIS A 152 -17.58 7.19 10.65
C HIS A 152 -17.58 8.64 11.17
N PRO A 153 -18.39 8.93 12.20
CA PRO A 153 -18.57 10.29 12.68
C PRO A 153 -17.32 10.84 13.40
N ASP A 154 -16.50 9.97 13.98
CA ASP A 154 -15.32 10.34 14.74
C ASP A 154 -14.26 9.22 14.79
N PHE A 155 -13.10 9.59 15.32
CA PHE A 155 -11.95 8.70 15.45
C PHE A 155 -12.19 7.53 16.43
N ALA A 156 -13.03 7.70 17.45
CA ALA A 156 -13.32 6.64 18.41
C ALA A 156 -14.14 5.53 17.73
N ALA A 157 -15.13 5.91 16.92
CA ALA A 157 -15.91 4.99 16.10
C ALA A 157 -15.05 4.27 15.04
N ASP A 158 -14.08 4.96 14.42
CA ASP A 158 -13.10 4.34 13.53
C ASP A 158 -12.27 3.27 14.27
N LEU A 159 -11.77 3.59 15.46
CA LEU A 159 -10.98 2.67 16.27
C LEU A 159 -11.81 1.45 16.69
N GLU A 160 -13.03 1.66 17.20
CA GLU A 160 -13.95 0.58 17.56
C GLU A 160 -14.25 -0.32 16.36
N ARG A 161 -14.46 0.25 15.17
CA ARG A 161 -14.67 -0.54 13.95
C ARG A 161 -13.45 -1.38 13.59
N LEU A 162 -12.25 -0.81 13.61
CA LEU A 162 -11.02 -1.55 13.32
C LEU A 162 -10.81 -2.71 14.32
N LEU A 163 -11.07 -2.48 15.61
CA LEU A 163 -11.00 -3.52 16.63
C LEU A 163 -12.05 -4.62 16.38
N ALA A 164 -13.28 -4.25 16.01
CA ALA A 164 -14.34 -5.19 15.68
C ALA A 164 -14.00 -6.05 14.45
N GLU A 165 -13.41 -5.47 13.40
CA GLU A 165 -12.91 -6.21 12.23
C GLU A 165 -11.84 -7.23 12.66
N LEU A 166 -10.87 -6.80 13.49
CA LEU A 166 -9.81 -7.67 14.00
C LEU A 166 -10.38 -8.85 14.80
N THR A 167 -11.24 -8.58 15.77
CA THR A 167 -11.89 -9.63 16.56
C THR A 167 -12.77 -10.54 15.69
N GLY A 168 -13.54 -9.99 14.75
CA GLY A 168 -14.37 -10.76 13.83
C GLY A 168 -13.58 -11.71 12.93
N ALA A 169 -12.33 -11.37 12.61
CA ALA A 169 -11.41 -12.21 11.86
C ALA A 169 -10.56 -13.16 12.74
N GLY A 170 -10.81 -13.22 14.06
CA GLY A 170 -10.10 -14.10 15.00
C GLY A 170 -8.78 -13.54 15.55
N PHE A 171 -8.52 -12.24 15.37
CA PHE A 171 -7.37 -11.55 15.97
C PHE A 171 -7.77 -10.92 17.31
N ASP A 172 -7.92 -11.75 18.34
CA ASP A 172 -8.49 -11.34 19.64
C ASP A 172 -7.56 -10.50 20.53
N ARG A 173 -6.32 -10.26 20.08
CA ARG A 173 -5.31 -9.55 20.87
C ARG A 173 -4.73 -8.39 20.07
N VAL A 174 -4.87 -7.20 20.63
CA VAL A 174 -4.24 -5.98 20.13
C VAL A 174 -3.45 -5.36 21.29
N ALA A 175 -2.14 -5.19 21.11
CA ALA A 175 -1.29 -4.49 22.05
C ALA A 175 -0.86 -3.14 21.48
N MET A 176 -1.07 -2.08 22.27
CA MET A 176 -0.62 -0.73 21.97
C MET A 176 0.47 -0.35 22.97
N VAL A 177 1.66 -0.05 22.47
CA VAL A 177 2.79 0.39 23.30
C VAL A 177 2.99 1.88 23.09
N ASP A 178 2.85 2.67 24.15
CA ASP A 178 3.19 4.09 24.14
C ASP A 178 4.70 4.29 24.15
N LEU A 179 5.19 5.07 23.20
CA LEU A 179 6.60 5.41 23.00
C LEU A 179 6.84 6.92 23.10
N THR A 180 5.85 7.68 23.56
CA THR A 180 5.93 9.12 23.77
C THR A 180 6.99 9.41 24.84
N ARG A 181 7.94 10.33 24.55
CA ARG A 181 9.10 10.55 25.42
C ARG A 181 8.84 11.56 26.55
N GLY A 182 7.84 12.43 26.40
CA GLY A 182 7.50 13.45 27.39
C GLY A 182 6.08 14.00 27.21
N GLU A 183 5.57 14.64 28.25
CA GLU A 183 4.24 15.27 28.24
C GLU A 183 4.23 16.47 27.28
N GLY A 184 3.24 16.53 26.38
CA GLY A 184 3.15 17.58 25.35
C GLY A 184 4.00 17.35 24.09
N GLU A 185 4.75 16.23 24.02
CA GLU A 185 5.44 15.84 22.80
C GLU A 185 4.50 15.15 21.79
N ILE A 186 5.01 14.91 20.57
CA ILE A 186 4.29 14.16 19.54
C ILE A 186 3.99 12.75 20.07
N ALA A 187 2.72 12.37 20.09
CA ALA A 187 2.30 11.03 20.50
C ALA A 187 2.83 9.98 19.53
N VAL A 188 3.56 8.99 20.05
CA VAL A 188 4.13 7.88 19.27
C VAL A 188 3.68 6.57 19.88
N VAL A 189 3.09 5.69 19.05
CA VAL A 189 2.62 4.38 19.50
C VAL A 189 3.08 3.28 18.56
N ARG A 190 3.33 2.09 19.11
CA ARG A 190 3.53 0.86 18.35
C ARG A 190 2.34 -0.08 18.57
N ALA A 191 1.67 -0.44 17.48
CA ALA A 191 0.64 -1.48 17.50
C ALA A 191 1.27 -2.85 17.23
N VAL A 192 0.81 -3.88 17.93
CA VAL A 192 1.14 -5.28 17.69
C VAL A 192 -0.14 -6.09 17.72
N VAL A 193 -0.41 -6.80 16.62
CA VAL A 193 -1.56 -7.71 16.49
C VAL A 193 -1.02 -9.10 16.15
N PRO A 194 -0.90 -10.00 17.14
CA PRO A 194 -0.40 -11.35 16.90
C PRO A 194 -1.25 -12.10 15.85
N GLY A 195 -0.58 -12.76 14.91
CA GLY A 195 -1.22 -13.54 13.84
C GLY A 195 -1.33 -12.79 12.50
N LEU A 196 -1.23 -11.46 12.48
CA LEU A 196 -1.08 -10.72 11.23
C LEU A 196 0.28 -11.04 10.58
N LEU A 197 0.26 -11.22 9.26
CA LEU A 197 1.46 -11.43 8.48
C LEU A 197 2.28 -10.15 8.42
N LEU A 198 3.60 -10.31 8.42
CA LEU A 198 4.52 -9.25 8.05
C LEU A 198 5.09 -9.56 6.68
N ASP A 199 5.17 -8.53 5.85
CA ASP A 199 5.96 -8.61 4.64
C ASP A 199 7.43 -8.42 5.02
N ASP A 200 8.26 -9.37 4.63
CA ASP A 200 9.68 -9.34 4.86
C ASP A 200 10.28 -8.38 3.83
N HIS A 201 10.39 -7.09 4.15
CA HIS A 201 11.19 -6.17 3.33
C HIS A 201 12.69 -6.59 3.29
N ASP A 202 13.11 -7.45 4.21
CA ASP A 202 14.51 -7.86 4.42
C ASP A 202 14.77 -9.38 4.36
N GLY A 203 13.77 -10.22 4.07
CA GLY A 203 13.95 -11.69 4.06
C GLY A 203 14.47 -12.26 5.40
N ARG A 204 14.25 -11.54 6.51
CA ARG A 204 14.77 -11.87 7.83
C ARG A 204 13.65 -11.81 8.87
N ARG A 205 12.62 -12.65 8.72
CA ARG A 205 11.99 -13.43 9.81
C ARG A 205 10.77 -14.17 9.25
N ALA A 206 11.01 -15.36 8.70
CA ALA A 206 10.04 -16.43 8.85
C ALA A 206 10.23 -17.03 10.26
N GLY A 207 9.28 -16.77 11.15
CA GLY A 207 9.21 -17.33 12.50
C GLY A 207 7.76 -17.50 12.89
#